data_AF-A0A355RGW3-F1
#
_entry.id   AF-A0A355RGW3-F1
#
_cell.length_a   1.000
_cell.length_b   1.000
_cell.length_c   1.000
_cell.angle_alpha   90.00
_cell.angle_beta   90.00
_cell.angle_gamma   90.00
#
_symmetry.space_group_name_H-M   'P 1'
#
loop_
_entity.id
_entity.type
_entity.pdbx_description
1 polymer ?
#
loop_
_entity_poly.entity_id
_entity_poly.type
_entity_poly.pdbx_seq_one_letter_code
_entity_poly.pdbx_strand_id
1 'polypeptide(L)' 'ICTGGRMASQVSRGYNQRSRAETQKGRWKMVIGPKLKARSFPNQKTEAKICTHIINKMTGLGRAKFDVVA' A
#
# COMPACT_ATOMS: atom_id res chain seq x y z
N ILE A 1 -31.91 -1.61 -0.80
CA ILE A 1 -31.03 -1.66 -2.01
C ILE A 1 -29.94 -0.62 -1.80
N CYS A 2 -28.66 -0.95 -1.99
CA CYS A 2 -27.57 0.01 -1.88
C CYS A 2 -27.78 1.12 -2.93
N THR A 3 -28.11 2.33 -2.48
CA THR A 3 -28.27 3.52 -3.32
C THR A 3 -26.88 3.93 -3.83
N GLY A 4 -26.53 3.52 -5.06
CA GLY A 4 -25.21 3.85 -5.65
C GLY A 4 -24.56 2.79 -6.55
N GLY A 5 -25.26 1.69 -6.86
CA GLY A 5 -24.77 0.69 -7.83
C GLY A 5 -23.59 -0.16 -7.33
N ARG A 6 -22.97 -0.91 -8.25
CA ARG A 6 -21.92 -1.91 -7.93
C ARG A 6 -20.70 -1.30 -7.25
N MET A 7 -20.27 -0.11 -7.70
CA MET A 7 -19.08 0.55 -7.15
C MET A 7 -19.27 0.98 -5.69
N ALA A 8 -20.42 1.59 -5.36
CA ALA A 8 -20.71 1.97 -3.97
C ALA A 8 -20.76 0.75 -3.04
N SER A 9 -21.29 -0.38 -3.51
CA SER A 9 -21.31 -1.64 -2.76
C SER A 9 -19.92 -2.26 -2.59
N GLN A 10 -19.04 -2.16 -3.59
CA GLN A 10 -17.66 -2.65 -3.49
C GLN A 10 -16.83 -1.82 -2.50
N VAL A 11 -17.03 -0.50 -2.49
CA VAL A 11 -16.35 0.41 -1.55
C VAL A 11 -16.80 0.13 -0.12
N SER A 12 -18.11 0.03 0.14
CA SER A 12 -18.63 -0.23 1.48
C SER A 12 -18.24 -1.60 2.03
N ARG A 13 -18.09 -2.60 1.16
CA ARG A 13 -17.63 -3.95 1.53
C ARG A 13 -16.11 -4.08 1.63
N GLY A 14 -15.34 -3.01 1.36
CA GLY A 14 -13.88 -3.05 1.40
C GLY A 14 -13.24 -4.04 0.40
N TYR A 15 -13.93 -4.35 -0.70
CA TYR A 15 -13.57 -5.43 -1.62
C TYR A 15 -12.12 -5.34 -2.13
N ASN A 16 -11.61 -4.13 -2.36
CA ASN A 16 -10.27 -3.90 -2.89
C ASN A 16 -9.16 -3.87 -1.81
N GLN A 17 -9.49 -4.01 -0.53
CA GLN A 17 -8.51 -3.87 0.55
C GLN A 17 -7.41 -4.94 0.48
N ARG A 18 -7.77 -6.19 0.18
CA ARG A 18 -6.81 -7.30 0.02
C ARG A 18 -5.88 -7.06 -1.16
N SER A 19 -6.42 -6.71 -2.32
CA SER A 19 -5.64 -6.41 -3.52
C SER A 19 -4.65 -5.27 -3.29
N ARG A 20 -5.06 -4.22 -2.55
CA ARG A 20 -4.17 -3.11 -2.15
C ARG A 20 -3.03 -3.59 -1.25
N ALA A 21 -3.32 -4.42 -0.25
CA ALA A 21 -2.31 -4.98 0.64
C ALA A 21 -1.34 -5.92 -0.08
N GLU A 22 -1.82 -6.73 -1.03
CA GLU A 22 -0.99 -7.60 -1.86
C GLU A 22 -0.08 -6.81 -2.79
N THR A 23 -0.60 -5.76 -3.43
CA THR A 23 0.20 -4.84 -4.26
C THR A 23 1.31 -4.18 -3.44
N GLN A 24 1.01 -3.77 -2.21
CA GLN A 24 2.00 -3.17 -1.31
C GLN A 24 3.09 -4.16 -0.90
N LYS A 25 2.72 -5.42 -0.61
CA LYS A 25 3.67 -6.51 -0.35
C LYS A 25 4.53 -6.84 -1.58
N GLY A 26 3.98 -6.80 -2.78
CA GLY A 26 4.73 -6.98 -4.03
C GLY A 26 5.79 -5.89 -4.21
N ARG A 27 5.41 -4.62 -4.04
CA ARG A 27 6.33 -3.48 -4.13
C ARG A 27 7.44 -3.53 -3.08
N TRP A 28 7.11 -3.95 -1.87
CA TRP A 28 8.11 -4.21 -0.83
C TRP A 28 9.20 -5.17 -1.32
N LYS A 29 8.78 -6.33 -1.82
CA LYS A 29 9.71 -7.37 -2.32
C LYS A 29 10.54 -6.88 -3.51
N MET A 30 9.98 -6.03 -4.37
CA MET A 30 10.69 -5.47 -5.52
C MET A 30 11.76 -4.44 -5.14
N VAL A 31 11.47 -3.55 -4.17
CA VAL A 31 12.37 -2.43 -3.82
C VAL A 31 13.38 -2.82 -2.74
N ILE A 32 12.94 -3.55 -1.71
CA ILE A 32 13.80 -3.92 -0.56
C ILE A 32 14.45 -5.29 -0.78
N GLY A 33 13.73 -6.21 -1.44
CA GLY A 33 14.16 -7.59 -1.61
C GLY A 33 13.62 -8.54 -0.52
N PRO A 34 14.05 -9.81 -0.56
CA PRO A 34 13.52 -10.87 0.30
C PRO A 34 14.06 -10.87 1.74
N LYS A 35 15.10 -10.08 2.06
CA LYS A 35 15.78 -10.10 3.36
C LYS A 35 16.11 -8.68 3.84
N LEU A 36 16.03 -8.48 5.15
CA LEU A 36 16.51 -7.28 5.84
C LEU A 36 18.03 -7.36 6.02
N LYS A 37 18.72 -6.21 5.93
CA LYS A 37 20.18 -6.14 6.00
C LYS A 37 20.68 -6.08 7.44
N ALA A 38 19.89 -5.54 8.36
CA ALA A 38 20.27 -5.45 9.77
C ALA A 38 20.40 -6.84 10.43
N ARG A 39 21.46 -7.02 11.21
CA ARG A 39 21.74 -8.28 11.94
C ARG A 39 20.96 -8.42 13.25
N SER A 40 20.64 -7.29 13.89
CA SER A 40 19.94 -7.25 15.17
C SER A 40 18.44 -7.03 14.98
N PHE A 41 17.60 -7.74 15.74
CA PHE A 41 16.15 -7.65 15.66
C PHE A 41 15.56 -6.23 15.88
N PRO A 42 15.99 -5.44 16.89
CA PRO A 42 15.57 -4.03 17.00
C PRO A 42 15.94 -3.19 15.77
N ASN A 43 17.10 -3.46 15.16
CA ASN A 43 17.54 -2.76 13.96
C ASN A 43 16.71 -3.19 12.74
N GLN A 44 16.34 -4.46 12.63
CA GLN A 44 15.42 -4.97 11.60
C GLN A 44 14.03 -4.33 11.71
N LYS A 45 13.50 -4.15 12.92
CA LYS A 45 12.22 -3.44 13.13
C LYS A 45 12.31 -2.00 12.63
N THR A 46 13.43 -1.34 12.90
CA THR A 46 13.65 0.05 12.50
C THR A 46 13.83 0.16 10.98
N GLU A 47 14.63 -0.72 10.38
CA GLU A 47 14.79 -0.86 8.93
C GLU A 47 13.43 -1.07 8.24
N ALA A 48 12.60 -1.96 8.78
CA ALA A 48 11.28 -2.24 8.22
C ALA A 48 10.34 -1.01 8.27
N LYS A 49 10.36 -0.26 9.38
CA LYS A 49 9.58 0.98 9.52
C LYS A 49 10.01 2.04 8.51
N ILE A 50 11.33 2.27 8.38
CA ILE A 50 11.89 3.25 7.44
C ILE A 50 11.53 2.89 6.00
N CYS A 51 11.73 1.62 5.61
CA CYS A 51 11.41 1.16 4.26
C CYS A 51 9.92 1.33 3.94
N THR A 52 9.03 1.04 4.91
CA THR A 52 7.58 1.19 4.73
C THR A 52 7.23 2.66 4.52
N HIS A 53 7.85 3.55 5.31
CA HIS A 53 7.67 4.98 5.19
C HIS A 53 8.11 5.51 3.82
N ILE A 54 9.28 5.10 3.33
CA ILE A 54 9.79 5.48 2.01
C ILE A 54 8.85 5.00 0.90
N ILE A 55 8.41 3.73 0.93
CA ILE A 55 7.49 3.19 -0.09
C ILE A 55 6.16 3.94 -0.07
N ASN A 56 5.63 4.27 1.10
CA ASN A 56 4.41 5.08 1.23
C ASN A 56 4.61 6.49 0.66
N LYS A 57 5.75 7.13 0.93
CA LYS A 57 6.09 8.44 0.39
C LYS A 57 6.19 8.42 -1.14
N MET A 58 6.90 7.44 -1.71
CA MET A 58 6.97 7.23 -3.17
C MET A 58 5.59 6.99 -3.78
N THR A 59 4.69 6.30 -3.06
CA THR A 59 3.30 6.11 -3.51
C THR A 59 2.56 7.44 -3.59
N GLY A 60 2.73 8.31 -2.60
CA GLY A 60 2.11 9.64 -2.61
C GLY A 60 2.62 10.50 -3.76
N LEU A 61 3.90 10.39 -4.11
CA LEU A 61 4.51 11.16 -5.21
C LEU A 61 4.12 10.65 -6.59
N GLY A 62 4.04 9.32 -6.77
CA GLY A 62 3.77 8.71 -8.08
C GLY A 62 2.28 8.46 -8.38
N ARG A 63 1.39 8.68 -7.42
CA ARG A 63 -0.05 8.44 -7.60
C ARG A 63 -0.71 9.67 -8.23
N ALA A 64 -1.12 9.52 -9.50
CA ALA A 64 -1.99 10.49 -10.15
C ALA A 64 -3.25 10.72 -9.31
N LYS A 65 -3.55 12.00 -9.05
CA LYS A 65 -4.83 12.41 -8.49
C LYS A 65 -5.80 12.52 -9.65
N PHE A 66 -6.76 11.60 -9.69
CA PHE A 66 -7.88 11.71 -10.62
C PHE A 66 -8.95 12.50 -9.91
N ASP A 67 -9.02 13.80 -10.22
CA ASP A 67 -10.12 14.64 -9.79
C ASP A 67 -11.27 14.43 -10.79
N VAL A 68 -12.45 14.11 -10.24
CA VAL A 68 -13.67 14.05 -11.05
C VAL A 68 -14.05 15.50 -11.32
N VAL A 69 -13.77 16.00 -12.54
CA VAL A 69 -14.26 17.30 -12.98
C VAL A 69 -15.78 17.23 -12.98
N ALA A 70 -16.40 18.06 -12.15
CA ALA A 70 -17.85 18.25 -12.10
C ALA A 70 -18.32 19.11 -13.27
#